data_AF-A0A0G9LAK4-F1
#
_entry.id   AF-A0A0G9LAK4-F1
#
_cell.length_a   1.000
_cell.length_b   1.000
_cell.length_c   1.000
_cell.angle_alpha   90.00
_cell.angle_beta   90.00
_cell.angle_gamma   90.00
#
_symmetry.space_group_name_H-M   'P 1'
#
loop_
_entity.id
_entity.type
_entity.pdbx_description
1 polymer ?
#
loop_
_entity_poly.entity_id
_entity_poly.type
_entity_poly.pdbx_seq_one_letter_code
_entity_poly.pdbx_strand_id
1 'polypeptide(L)'
;MLSIEEIKDLDEKELLEKLYGKKLDTKNNILEYIEISNILKQDGIQKEIIENTYDLINESIDKMKSKVKPNTIMFLQNKLKDQFRKVIIIKQEPKIDNTFIKFFKRAYPEGKRNRSFTYVLIDNSKISSEQIWTTLTYINRECIKQHLYLLSDEKKDIIDMMQKLINKRDIKYINQMKSMDKLLRILNVKIIDDNNGWFYFN
;
A
#
# COMPACT_ATOMS: atom_id res chain seq x y z
N MET A 1 31.86 18.68 1.82
CA MET A 1 30.43 18.68 1.46
C MET A 1 30.39 19.06 -0.02
N LEU A 2 29.73 18.28 -0.87
CA LEU A 2 29.65 18.60 -2.31
C LEU A 2 28.95 19.95 -2.50
N SER A 3 29.42 20.75 -3.45
CA SER A 3 28.75 21.95 -3.91
C SER A 3 27.53 21.62 -4.76
N ILE A 4 26.64 22.59 -4.94
CA ILE A 4 25.45 22.46 -5.79
C ILE A 4 25.85 22.13 -7.23
N GLU A 5 26.92 22.78 -7.72
CA GLU A 5 27.48 22.58 -9.05
C GLU A 5 27.98 21.15 -9.24
N GLU A 6 28.68 20.60 -8.24
CA GLU A 6 29.12 19.19 -8.27
C GLU A 6 27.95 18.21 -8.25
N ILE A 7 26.80 18.56 -7.65
CA ILE A 7 25.63 17.67 -7.57
C ILE A 7 24.86 17.64 -8.89
N LYS A 8 24.80 18.75 -9.62
CA LYS A 8 24.00 18.89 -10.85
C LYS A 8 24.41 17.91 -11.96
N ASP A 9 25.67 17.49 -11.97
CA ASP A 9 26.24 16.63 -13.00
C ASP A 9 26.28 15.15 -12.60
N LEU A 10 25.72 14.77 -11.45
CA LEU A 10 25.76 13.39 -10.94
C LEU A 10 24.42 12.68 -11.11
N ASP A 11 24.50 11.41 -11.49
CA ASP A 11 23.35 10.49 -11.39
C ASP A 11 23.13 10.02 -9.94
N GLU A 12 22.00 9.33 -9.69
CA GLU A 12 21.62 8.91 -8.34
C GLU A 12 22.61 7.91 -7.70
N LYS A 13 23.33 7.11 -8.50
CA LYS A 13 24.29 6.12 -8.01
C LYS A 13 25.63 6.79 -7.70
N GLU A 14 26.09 7.66 -8.57
CA GLU A 14 27.27 8.49 -8.34
C GLU A 14 27.09 9.38 -7.12
N LEU A 15 25.89 9.94 -6.96
CA LEU A 15 25.53 10.74 -5.80
C LEU A 15 25.57 9.90 -4.51
N LEU A 16 25.01 8.68 -4.52
CA LEU A 16 25.10 7.76 -3.39
C LEU A 16 26.55 7.44 -3.03
N GLU A 17 27.38 7.16 -4.03
CA GLU A 17 28.78 6.84 -3.83
C GLU A 17 29.55 8.03 -3.23
N LYS A 18 29.40 9.23 -3.81
CA LYS A 18 30.13 10.42 -3.35
C LYS A 18 29.62 10.99 -2.02
N LEU A 19 28.32 10.91 -1.74
CA LEU A 19 27.75 11.44 -0.50
C LEU A 19 27.86 10.47 0.67
N TYR A 20 27.86 9.16 0.42
CA TYR A 20 27.76 8.16 1.48
C TYR A 20 28.72 6.99 1.33
N GLY A 21 28.89 6.45 0.12
CA GLY A 21 29.88 5.40 -0.16
C GLY A 21 29.55 4.01 0.43
N LYS A 22 28.36 3.81 1.00
CA LYS A 22 27.90 2.51 1.50
C LYS A 22 26.65 2.01 0.76
N LYS A 23 26.46 0.69 0.77
CA LYS A 23 25.28 0.02 0.20
C LYS A 23 24.02 0.29 1.04
N LEU A 24 22.89 0.48 0.36
CA LEU A 24 21.57 0.70 0.98
C LEU A 24 20.84 -0.62 1.27
N ASP A 25 21.48 -1.54 1.98
CA ASP A 25 20.97 -2.90 2.25
C ASP A 25 20.57 -3.14 3.72
N THR A 26 20.76 -2.14 4.59
CA THR A 26 20.37 -2.19 6.00
C THR A 26 19.52 -0.99 6.40
N LYS A 27 18.73 -1.16 7.47
CA LYS A 27 17.90 -0.08 8.03
C LYS A 27 18.73 1.16 8.35
N ASN A 28 19.89 0.99 8.99
CA ASN A 28 20.74 2.10 9.40
C ASN A 28 21.32 2.82 8.18
N ASN A 29 21.80 2.08 7.18
CA ASN A 29 22.35 2.69 5.98
C ASN A 29 21.31 3.52 5.22
N ILE A 30 20.06 3.03 5.14
CA ILE A 30 18.97 3.77 4.52
C ILE A 30 18.65 5.05 5.31
N LEU A 31 18.60 4.99 6.64
CA LEU A 31 18.32 6.18 7.46
C LEU A 31 19.42 7.22 7.36
N GLU A 32 20.69 6.80 7.46
CA GLU A 32 21.84 7.69 7.31
C GLU A 32 21.80 8.37 5.94
N TYR A 33 21.53 7.62 4.87
CA TYR A 33 21.48 8.22 3.53
C TYR A 33 20.29 9.16 3.35
N ILE A 34 19.09 8.83 3.86
CA ILE A 34 17.92 9.74 3.87
C ILE A 34 18.29 11.08 4.52
N GLU A 35 19.04 11.04 5.63
CA GLU A 35 19.49 12.25 6.34
C GLU A 35 20.52 13.03 5.53
N ILE A 36 21.51 12.37 4.93
CA ILE A 36 22.54 13.00 4.09
C ILE A 36 21.92 13.65 2.85
N SER A 37 20.90 13.03 2.24
CA SER A 37 20.18 13.59 1.09
C SER A 37 19.38 14.86 1.41
N ASN A 38 19.38 15.37 2.65
CA ASN A 38 18.87 16.71 2.96
C ASN A 38 19.52 17.81 2.11
N ILE A 39 20.78 17.62 1.69
CA ILE A 39 21.49 18.58 0.84
C ILE A 39 20.73 18.86 -0.47
N LEU A 40 19.94 17.90 -0.96
CA LEU A 40 19.15 18.04 -2.18
C LEU A 40 17.95 18.98 -2.04
N LYS A 41 17.65 19.47 -0.83
CA LYS A 41 16.59 20.46 -0.58
C LYS A 41 17.05 21.90 -0.81
N GLN A 42 18.33 22.10 -1.13
CA GLN A 42 18.87 23.43 -1.41
C GLN A 42 18.34 23.96 -2.75
N ASP A 43 18.15 25.28 -2.83
CA ASP A 43 17.71 25.94 -4.04
C ASP A 43 18.73 25.74 -5.17
N GLY A 44 18.26 25.50 -6.39
CA GLY A 44 19.11 25.29 -7.57
C GLY A 44 19.45 23.83 -7.87
N ILE A 45 19.03 22.87 -7.04
CA ILE A 45 19.08 21.44 -7.36
C ILE A 45 17.91 21.10 -8.30
N GLN A 46 18.21 20.39 -9.39
CA GLN A 46 17.20 19.98 -10.36
C GLN A 46 16.25 18.94 -9.77
N LYS A 47 14.96 19.09 -10.04
CA LYS A 47 13.90 18.19 -9.53
C LYS A 47 14.15 16.73 -9.88
N GLU A 48 14.70 16.47 -11.06
CA GLU A 48 15.00 15.12 -11.56
C GLU A 48 15.99 14.37 -10.66
N ILE A 49 17.06 15.03 -10.19
CA ILE A 49 18.03 14.44 -9.27
C ILE A 49 17.36 14.02 -7.95
N ILE A 50 16.40 14.81 -7.49
CA ILE A 50 15.64 14.57 -6.26
C ILE A 50 14.67 13.40 -6.45
N GLU A 51 13.98 13.34 -7.58
CA GLU A 51 13.09 12.22 -7.95
C GLU A 51 13.89 10.91 -8.07
N ASN A 52 15.00 10.90 -8.81
CA ASN A 52 15.84 9.71 -9.02
C ASN A 52 16.46 9.22 -7.70
N THR A 53 16.92 10.13 -6.83
CA THR A 53 17.45 9.76 -5.51
C THR A 53 16.37 9.12 -4.64
N TYR A 54 15.15 9.65 -4.65
CA TYR A 54 14.03 9.09 -3.92
C TYR A 54 13.65 7.70 -4.43
N ASP A 55 13.64 7.50 -5.74
CA ASP A 55 13.36 6.21 -6.37
C ASP A 55 14.44 5.17 -6.04
N LEU A 56 15.72 5.55 -6.09
CA LEU A 56 16.83 4.69 -5.66
C LEU A 56 16.67 4.21 -4.22
N ILE A 57 16.30 5.10 -3.30
CA ILE A 57 16.11 4.74 -1.88
C ILE A 57 14.89 3.83 -1.74
N ASN A 58 13.78 4.13 -2.43
CA ASN A 58 12.58 3.28 -2.41
C ASN A 58 12.84 1.88 -2.94
N GLU A 59 13.52 1.75 -4.08
CA GLU A 59 13.91 0.45 -4.60
C GLU A 59 14.76 -0.33 -3.61
N SER A 60 15.68 0.35 -2.93
CA SER A 60 16.54 -0.26 -1.91
C SER A 60 15.73 -0.76 -0.72
N ILE A 61 14.77 0.02 -0.24
CA ILE A 61 13.81 -0.40 0.80
C ILE A 61 13.01 -1.62 0.33
N ASP A 62 12.54 -1.61 -0.92
CA ASP A 62 11.70 -2.67 -1.47
C ASP A 62 12.46 -3.99 -1.62
N LYS A 63 13.73 -3.94 -2.05
CA LYS A 63 14.64 -5.10 -2.11
C LYS A 63 14.86 -5.75 -0.72
N MET A 64 14.68 -5.00 0.36
CA MET A 64 14.80 -5.50 1.74
C MET A 64 13.52 -6.16 2.29
N LYS A 65 12.37 -6.08 1.61
CA LYS A 65 11.08 -6.60 2.09
C LYS A 65 11.11 -8.08 2.49
N SER A 66 11.94 -8.89 1.82
CA SER A 66 12.08 -10.33 2.13
C SER A 66 12.92 -10.62 3.38
N LYS A 67 13.81 -9.70 3.77
CA LYS A 67 14.79 -9.88 4.86
C LYS A 67 14.42 -9.11 6.13
N VAL A 68 13.54 -8.12 6.02
CA VAL A 68 13.27 -7.16 7.10
C VAL A 68 11.79 -7.17 7.49
N LYS A 69 11.53 -6.96 8.80
CA LYS A 69 10.16 -6.88 9.32
C LYS A 69 9.40 -5.73 8.64
N PRO A 70 8.17 -5.95 8.16
CA PRO A 70 7.40 -4.92 7.46
C PRO A 70 7.08 -3.64 8.24
N ASN A 71 7.00 -3.68 9.58
CA ASN A 71 6.95 -2.44 10.36
C ASN A 71 8.17 -1.53 10.10
N THR A 72 9.36 -2.13 9.92
CA THR A 72 10.57 -1.40 9.56
C THR A 72 10.49 -0.86 8.13
N ILE A 73 9.97 -1.65 7.18
CA ILE A 73 9.77 -1.20 5.79
C ILE A 73 8.85 0.04 5.76
N MET A 74 7.70 -0.03 6.42
CA MET A 74 6.77 1.11 6.51
C MET A 74 7.41 2.31 7.22
N PHE A 75 8.17 2.07 8.29
CA PHE A 75 8.89 3.14 8.98
C PHE A 75 9.88 3.86 8.04
N LEU A 76 10.67 3.11 7.27
CA LEU A 76 11.62 3.67 6.30
C LEU A 76 10.91 4.43 5.18
N GLN A 77 9.84 3.87 4.61
CA GLN A 77 9.04 4.53 3.57
C GLN A 77 8.40 5.82 4.08
N ASN A 78 7.88 5.84 5.30
CA ASN A 78 7.33 7.05 5.91
C ASN A 78 8.42 8.09 6.15
N LYS A 79 9.58 7.69 6.66
CA LYS A 79 10.72 8.61 6.85
C LYS A 79 11.19 9.23 5.53
N LEU A 80 11.32 8.42 4.48
CA LEU A 80 11.66 8.90 3.15
C LEU A 80 10.59 9.87 2.61
N LYS A 81 9.31 9.50 2.75
CA LYS A 81 8.20 10.36 2.30
C LYS A 81 8.19 11.69 3.04
N ASP A 82 8.33 11.69 4.36
CA ASP A 82 8.38 12.91 5.17
C ASP A 82 9.56 13.79 4.78
N GLN A 83 10.70 13.16 4.48
CA GLN A 83 11.91 13.84 4.06
C GLN A 83 11.69 14.62 2.75
N PHE A 84 11.09 14.01 1.74
CA PHE A 84 10.98 14.59 0.41
C PHE A 84 9.60 15.21 0.09
N ARG A 85 8.67 15.21 1.05
CA ARG A 85 7.25 15.61 0.89
C ARG A 85 7.01 16.95 0.18
N LYS A 86 7.88 17.94 0.40
CA LYS A 86 7.75 19.29 -0.17
C LYS A 86 8.27 19.40 -1.59
N VAL A 87 9.24 18.56 -1.95
CA VAL A 87 10.02 18.71 -3.18
C VAL A 87 9.53 17.75 -4.24
N ILE A 88 9.20 16.54 -3.80
CA ILE A 88 8.44 15.60 -4.58
C ILE A 88 6.98 15.91 -4.24
N ILE A 89 6.44 16.95 -4.87
CA ILE A 89 4.99 16.98 -5.13
C ILE A 89 4.78 15.79 -6.05
N ILE A 90 4.64 14.61 -5.43
CA ILE A 90 4.62 13.32 -6.09
C ILE A 90 3.52 13.43 -7.13
N LYS A 91 3.92 13.23 -8.40
CA LYS A 91 3.27 12.28 -9.31
C LYS A 91 2.77 11.12 -8.47
N GLN A 92 1.71 11.31 -7.69
CA GLN A 92 0.91 10.20 -7.26
C GLN A 92 0.29 9.80 -8.59
N GLU A 93 1.07 9.08 -9.41
CA GLU A 93 0.47 7.97 -10.10
C GLU A 93 -0.39 7.34 -9.02
N PRO A 94 -1.72 7.34 -9.20
CA PRO A 94 -2.52 6.56 -8.31
C PRO A 94 -1.88 5.19 -8.41
N LYS A 95 -1.12 4.79 -7.36
CA LYS A 95 -1.10 3.38 -6.97
C LYS A 95 -2.55 3.03 -7.16
N ILE A 96 -2.83 2.15 -8.12
CA ILE A 96 -4.19 1.68 -8.35
C ILE A 96 -4.56 1.13 -6.98
N ASP A 97 -5.16 2.02 -6.20
CA ASP A 97 -5.40 1.85 -4.80
C ASP A 97 -6.53 0.89 -4.95
N ASN A 98 -6.23 -0.41 -4.84
CA ASN A 98 -7.27 -1.40 -4.75
C ASN A 98 -8.24 -0.82 -3.73
N THR A 99 -9.39 -0.41 -4.21
CA THR A 99 -10.26 0.54 -3.51
C THR A 99 -10.80 -0.11 -2.24
N PHE A 100 -10.75 -1.45 -2.18
CA PHE A 100 -10.90 -2.23 -0.98
C PHE A 100 -9.99 -1.78 0.18
N ILE A 101 -8.75 -1.38 -0.09
CA ILE A 101 -7.82 -0.88 0.93
C ILE A 101 -8.30 0.41 1.57
N LYS A 102 -9.05 1.24 0.84
CA LYS A 102 -9.70 2.43 1.42
C LYS A 102 -10.73 2.00 2.48
N PHE A 103 -11.53 0.98 2.19
CA PHE A 103 -12.48 0.41 3.15
C PHE A 103 -11.77 -0.34 4.28
N PHE A 104 -10.70 -1.07 4.00
CA PHE A 104 -9.88 -1.75 5.00
C PHE A 104 -9.34 -0.76 6.03
N LYS A 105 -8.77 0.37 5.59
CA LYS A 105 -8.29 1.42 6.51
C LYS A 105 -9.38 1.99 7.42
N ARG A 106 -10.63 2.08 6.91
CA ARG A 106 -11.79 2.57 7.67
C ARG A 106 -12.37 1.53 8.63
N ALA A 107 -12.33 0.24 8.25
CA ALA A 107 -12.78 -0.86 9.10
C ALA A 107 -11.93 -1.01 10.37
N TYR A 108 -10.66 -0.57 10.33
CA TYR A 108 -9.72 -0.60 11.46
C TYR A 108 -9.30 0.82 11.90
N PRO A 109 -10.05 1.45 12.82
CA PRO A 109 -9.74 2.79 13.31
C PRO A 109 -8.41 2.85 14.08
N GLU A 110 -7.88 4.06 14.24
CA GLU A 110 -6.65 4.31 14.98
C GLU A 110 -6.74 3.77 16.42
N GLY A 111 -5.67 3.13 16.88
CA GLY A 111 -5.64 2.40 18.16
C GLY A 111 -6.08 0.93 18.08
N LYS A 112 -6.81 0.50 17.04
CA LYS A 112 -7.17 -0.92 16.81
C LYS A 112 -6.34 -1.62 15.74
N ARG A 113 -5.31 -0.93 15.22
CA ARG A 113 -4.42 -1.43 14.17
C ARG A 113 -3.27 -2.22 14.79
N ASN A 114 -3.15 -3.49 14.40
CA ASN A 114 -2.08 -4.37 14.85
C ASN A 114 -1.04 -4.58 13.74
N ARG A 115 -0.03 -5.42 14.00
CA ARG A 115 1.04 -5.69 13.04
C ARG A 115 0.50 -6.24 11.70
N SER A 116 -0.52 -7.11 11.73
CA SER A 116 -1.12 -7.67 10.50
C SER A 116 -1.83 -6.63 9.65
N PHE A 117 -2.35 -5.55 10.25
CA PHE A 117 -2.87 -4.40 9.51
C PHE A 117 -1.77 -3.73 8.68
N THR A 118 -0.62 -3.45 9.29
CA THR A 118 0.54 -2.85 8.60
C THR A 118 1.04 -3.70 7.43
N TYR A 119 1.11 -5.02 7.61
CA TYR A 119 1.51 -5.94 6.54
C TYR A 119 0.63 -5.80 5.29
N VAL A 120 -0.69 -5.68 5.49
CA VAL A 120 -1.64 -5.52 4.38
C VAL A 120 -1.44 -4.20 3.66
N LEU A 121 -1.15 -3.10 4.37
CA LEU A 121 -0.91 -1.80 3.71
C LEU A 121 0.33 -1.77 2.82
N ILE A 122 1.32 -2.61 3.13
CA ILE A 122 2.57 -2.72 2.37
C ILE A 122 2.39 -3.69 1.20
N ASP A 123 1.70 -4.80 1.45
CA ASP A 123 1.43 -5.86 0.49
C ASP A 123 0.00 -6.39 0.68
N ASN A 124 -0.92 -5.90 -0.17
CA ASN A 124 -2.34 -6.26 -0.13
C ASN A 124 -2.58 -7.77 -0.36
N SER A 125 -1.61 -8.51 -0.93
CA SER A 125 -1.73 -9.96 -1.09
C SER A 125 -1.74 -10.71 0.25
N LYS A 126 -1.19 -10.08 1.31
CA LYS A 126 -1.11 -10.65 2.67
C LYS A 126 -2.40 -10.53 3.47
N ILE A 127 -3.46 -9.96 2.89
CA ILE A 127 -4.73 -9.82 3.57
C ILE A 127 -5.32 -11.19 3.96
N SER A 128 -5.62 -11.35 5.25
CA SER A 128 -6.19 -12.59 5.78
C SER A 128 -7.68 -12.70 5.47
N SER A 129 -8.23 -13.92 5.56
CA SER A 129 -9.67 -14.14 5.36
C SER A 129 -10.51 -13.34 6.37
N GLU A 130 -10.07 -13.29 7.63
CA GLU A 130 -10.70 -12.50 8.68
C GLU A 130 -10.69 -10.99 8.37
N GLN A 131 -9.58 -10.49 7.81
CA GLN A 131 -9.44 -9.08 7.43
C GLN A 131 -10.34 -8.72 6.25
N ILE A 132 -10.46 -9.59 5.25
CA ILE A 132 -11.42 -9.42 4.16
C ILE A 132 -12.84 -9.41 4.74
N TRP A 133 -13.21 -10.40 5.55
CA TRP A 133 -14.54 -10.50 6.15
C TRP A 133 -14.90 -9.28 7.02
N THR A 134 -13.98 -8.82 7.87
CA THR A 134 -14.18 -7.63 8.71
C THR A 134 -14.46 -6.40 7.86
N THR A 135 -13.72 -6.26 6.76
CA THR A 135 -13.88 -5.14 5.82
C THR A 135 -15.20 -5.21 5.06
N LEU A 136 -15.59 -6.40 4.58
CA LEU A 136 -16.90 -6.62 3.95
C LEU A 136 -18.05 -6.33 4.92
N THR A 137 -17.91 -6.74 6.18
CA THR A 137 -18.90 -6.45 7.23
C THR A 137 -19.06 -4.96 7.46
N TYR A 138 -17.94 -4.21 7.49
CA TYR A 138 -17.95 -2.75 7.56
C TYR A 138 -18.68 -2.14 6.35
N ILE A 139 -18.33 -2.54 5.13
CA ILE A 139 -18.94 -2.03 3.89
C ILE A 139 -20.45 -2.30 3.89
N ASN A 140 -20.86 -3.54 4.16
CA ASN A 140 -22.27 -3.93 4.20
C ASN A 140 -23.05 -3.08 5.21
N ARG A 141 -22.48 -2.84 6.41
CA ARG A 141 -23.09 -1.98 7.43
C ARG A 141 -23.27 -0.55 6.94
N GLU A 142 -22.26 0.05 6.32
CA GLU A 142 -22.37 1.43 5.81
C GLU A 142 -23.34 1.54 4.62
N CYS A 143 -23.42 0.51 3.78
CA CYS A 143 -24.43 0.43 2.71
C CYS A 143 -25.87 0.27 3.27
N ILE A 144 -26.07 -0.50 4.35
CA ILE A 144 -27.36 -0.62 5.03
C ILE A 144 -27.77 0.74 5.61
N LYS A 145 -26.83 1.46 6.23
CA LYS A 145 -27.05 2.80 6.79
C LYS A 145 -27.15 3.91 5.73
N GLN A 146 -27.03 3.58 4.45
CA GLN A 146 -27.05 4.53 3.32
C GLN A 146 -25.94 5.61 3.41
N HIS A 147 -24.86 5.33 4.13
CA HIS A 147 -23.70 6.22 4.22
C HIS A 147 -22.66 5.96 3.12
N LEU A 148 -22.85 4.91 2.32
CA LEU A 148 -21.89 4.48 1.31
C LEU A 148 -22.59 4.04 0.03
N TYR A 149 -22.23 4.69 -1.07
CA TYR A 149 -22.59 4.31 -2.43
C TYR A 149 -21.32 3.85 -3.16
N LEU A 150 -21.33 2.62 -3.67
CA LEU A 150 -20.16 2.01 -4.30
C LEU A 150 -20.06 2.35 -5.78
N LEU A 151 -18.92 2.89 -6.20
CA LEU A 151 -18.58 3.13 -7.60
C LEU A 151 -18.20 1.83 -8.33
N SER A 152 -18.18 1.84 -9.66
CA SER A 152 -17.91 0.65 -10.47
C SER A 152 -16.59 -0.05 -10.11
N ASP A 153 -15.50 0.71 -10.00
CA ASP A 153 -14.19 0.17 -9.64
C ASP A 153 -14.17 -0.40 -8.21
N GLU A 154 -14.91 0.24 -7.29
CA GLU A 154 -15.06 -0.24 -5.92
C GLU A 154 -15.78 -1.57 -5.85
N LYS A 155 -16.83 -1.75 -6.64
CA LYS A 155 -17.54 -3.03 -6.74
C LYS A 155 -16.61 -4.13 -7.25
N LYS A 156 -15.81 -3.85 -8.29
CA LYS A 156 -14.87 -4.81 -8.86
C LYS A 156 -13.84 -5.28 -7.82
N ASP A 157 -13.19 -4.35 -7.13
CA ASP A 157 -12.19 -4.69 -6.11
C ASP A 157 -12.80 -5.45 -4.91
N ILE A 158 -14.04 -5.14 -4.52
CA ILE A 158 -14.77 -5.89 -3.49
C ILE A 158 -15.03 -7.32 -3.94
N ILE A 159 -15.49 -7.51 -5.18
CA ILE A 159 -15.76 -8.84 -5.76
C ILE A 159 -14.47 -9.66 -5.83
N ASP A 160 -13.35 -9.06 -6.25
CA ASP A 160 -12.05 -9.74 -6.28
C ASP A 160 -11.62 -10.27 -4.89
N MET A 161 -11.90 -9.50 -3.83
CA MET A 161 -11.61 -9.95 -2.46
C MET A 161 -12.59 -11.04 -1.98
N MET A 162 -13.85 -10.98 -2.39
CA MET A 162 -14.81 -12.06 -2.15
C MET A 162 -14.38 -13.36 -2.86
N GLN A 163 -13.90 -13.27 -4.10
CA GLN A 163 -13.35 -14.42 -4.84
C GLN A 163 -12.16 -15.04 -4.11
N LYS A 164 -11.27 -14.23 -3.53
CA LYS A 164 -10.15 -14.75 -2.72
C LYS A 164 -10.63 -15.57 -1.52
N LEU A 165 -11.70 -15.16 -0.84
CA LEU A 165 -12.26 -15.93 0.28
C LEU A 165 -12.82 -17.28 -0.19
N ILE A 166 -13.51 -17.27 -1.32
CA ILE A 166 -14.08 -18.47 -1.95
C ILE A 166 -12.97 -19.43 -2.37
N ASN A 167 -11.93 -18.93 -3.04
CA ASN A 167 -10.81 -19.75 -3.52
C ASN A 167 -10.05 -20.41 -2.38
N LYS A 168 -10.00 -19.77 -1.20
CA LYS A 168 -9.43 -20.35 0.03
C LYS A 168 -10.33 -21.43 0.65
N ARG A 169 -11.55 -21.63 0.15
CA ARG A 169 -12.55 -22.61 0.62
C ARG A 169 -12.86 -22.50 2.12
N ASP A 170 -12.82 -21.29 2.68
CA ASP A 170 -13.13 -21.06 4.08
C ASP A 170 -14.65 -20.96 4.30
N ILE A 171 -15.28 -22.11 4.54
CA ILE A 171 -16.74 -22.28 4.62
C ILE A 171 -17.38 -21.30 5.61
N LYS A 172 -16.69 -21.00 6.73
CA LYS A 172 -17.17 -20.05 7.73
C LYS A 172 -17.39 -18.67 7.10
N TYR A 173 -16.38 -18.13 6.43
CA TYR A 173 -16.49 -16.80 5.82
C TYR A 173 -17.37 -16.79 4.58
N ILE A 174 -17.43 -17.89 3.82
CA ILE A 174 -18.36 -18.03 2.68
C ILE A 174 -19.81 -17.92 3.15
N ASN A 175 -20.18 -18.64 4.22
CA ASN A 175 -21.54 -18.55 4.77
C ASN A 175 -21.85 -17.17 5.34
N GLN A 176 -20.87 -16.51 5.95
CA GLN A 176 -21.02 -15.12 6.41
C GLN A 176 -21.15 -14.11 5.27
N MET A 177 -20.54 -14.35 4.10
CA MET A 177 -20.75 -13.50 2.91
C MET A 177 -22.15 -13.71 2.32
N LYS A 178 -22.64 -14.95 2.29
CA LYS A 178 -23.99 -15.29 1.80
C LYS A 178 -25.09 -14.51 2.53
N SER A 179 -24.89 -14.17 3.80
CA SER A 179 -25.87 -13.41 4.60
C SER A 179 -25.82 -11.89 4.38
N MET A 180 -24.90 -11.36 3.56
CA MET A 180 -24.77 -9.93 3.29
C MET A 180 -25.69 -9.45 2.14
N ASP A 181 -27.00 -9.72 2.25
CA ASP A 181 -27.98 -9.49 1.18
C ASP A 181 -27.92 -8.09 0.55
N LYS A 182 -27.75 -7.05 1.37
CA LYS A 182 -27.70 -5.67 0.88
C LYS A 182 -26.48 -5.44 0.01
N LEU A 183 -25.30 -5.88 0.45
CA LEU A 183 -24.06 -5.76 -0.31
C LEU A 183 -24.13 -6.60 -1.59
N LEU A 184 -24.58 -7.85 -1.51
CA LEU A 184 -24.73 -8.75 -2.68
C LEU A 184 -25.63 -8.15 -3.76
N ARG A 185 -26.75 -7.53 -3.37
CA ARG A 185 -27.64 -6.81 -4.31
C ARG A 185 -26.97 -5.61 -4.96
N ILE A 186 -26.20 -4.82 -4.20
CA ILE A 186 -25.47 -3.64 -4.74
C ILE A 186 -24.39 -4.07 -5.74
N LEU A 187 -23.72 -5.18 -5.45
CA LEU A 187 -22.69 -5.78 -6.31
C LEU A 187 -23.28 -6.52 -7.51
N ASN A 188 -24.58 -6.84 -7.50
CA ASN A 188 -25.27 -7.69 -8.47
C ASN A 188 -24.65 -9.08 -8.59
N VAL A 189 -24.38 -9.70 -7.43
CA VAL A 189 -23.68 -10.98 -7.32
C VAL A 189 -24.51 -11.98 -6.52
N LYS A 190 -24.54 -13.24 -6.99
CA LYS A 190 -25.10 -14.37 -6.24
C LYS A 190 -24.03 -15.42 -5.96
N ILE A 191 -23.96 -15.86 -4.71
CA ILE A 191 -23.06 -16.93 -4.25
C ILE A 191 -23.85 -18.25 -4.26
N ILE A 192 -23.50 -19.16 -5.16
CA ILE A 192 -24.17 -20.47 -5.34
C ILE A 192 -23.19 -21.59 -4.97
N ASP A 193 -23.69 -22.62 -4.29
CA ASP A 193 -22.95 -23.85 -4.00
C ASP A 193 -22.94 -24.77 -5.23
N ASP A 194 -21.81 -24.82 -5.93
CA ASP A 194 -21.51 -25.78 -6.99
C ASP A 194 -20.12 -26.37 -6.67
N ASN A 195 -19.99 -27.69 -6.82
CA ASN A 195 -18.76 -28.46 -6.63
C ASN A 195 -17.51 -27.90 -7.36
N ASN A 196 -17.65 -26.98 -8.33
CA ASN A 196 -16.55 -26.50 -9.18
C ASN A 196 -16.24 -24.99 -9.20
N GLY A 197 -16.90 -24.13 -8.41
CA GLY A 197 -16.50 -22.72 -8.33
C GLY A 197 -17.66 -21.75 -8.32
N TRP A 198 -17.47 -20.65 -7.60
CA TRP A 198 -18.57 -19.82 -7.11
C TRP A 198 -18.55 -18.46 -7.80
N PHE A 199 -19.57 -18.17 -8.60
CA PHE A 199 -20.30 -16.90 -8.75
C PHE A 199 -21.23 -17.02 -9.97
N TYR A 200 -22.41 -16.41 -9.87
CA TYR A 200 -23.18 -16.00 -11.05
C TYR A 200 -23.44 -14.49 -10.95
N PHE A 201 -23.15 -13.77 -12.03
CA PHE A 201 -23.61 -12.41 -12.24
C PHE A 201 -25.05 -12.50 -12.78
N ASN A 202 -25.95 -11.72 -12.21
CA ASN A 202 -27.30 -11.56 -12.77
C ASN A 202 -27.30 -10.56 -13.93
#